data_AF-A0A2K2VW85-F1
#
_entry.id   AF-A0A2K2VW85-F1
#
_cell.length_a   1.000
_cell.length_b   1.000
_cell.length_c   1.000
_cell.angle_alpha   90.00
_cell.angle_beta   90.00
_cell.angle_gamma   90.00
#
_symmetry.space_group_name_H-M   'P 1'
#
loop_
_entity.id
_entity.type
_entity.pdbx_description
1 polymer ?
#
loop_
_entity_poly.entity_id
_entity_poly.type
_entity_poly.pdbx_seq_one_letter_code
_entity_poly.pdbx_strand_id
1 'polypeptide(L)'
;MSDPRHATTTEKRASPESKLESNSPSVFAAAEPLRVGVLNNPRSGGNRRGLGAVREVLAAYPQVSHREVLTPADVASALVDFARKEVNTVAVNGGDGTIQAVLTVLCNHQPFETFPHLAVLRAGTTSMTAGDVGLKGSREQALRRLLSWADGGEGEVAILHRPVLRVQVDPHQDPIYGMFLGAA
;
A
#
# COMPACT_ATOMS: atom_id res chain seq x y z
N MET A 1 34.25 -42.49 43.26
CA MET A 1 34.33 -42.83 41.82
C MET A 1 33.30 -41.98 41.10
N SER A 2 33.78 -41.21 40.11
CA SER A 2 33.05 -40.47 39.06
C SER A 2 32.38 -39.13 39.42
N ASP A 3 33.00 -38.09 38.87
CA ASP A 3 32.61 -36.68 38.69
C ASP A 3 31.93 -36.52 37.28
N PRO A 4 31.70 -35.30 36.74
CA PRO A 4 30.52 -34.41 36.79
C PRO A 4 29.78 -34.28 35.43
N ARG A 5 28.72 -33.44 35.35
CA ARG A 5 28.59 -32.34 34.35
C ARG A 5 27.19 -31.67 34.34
N HIS A 6 27.19 -30.36 34.59
CA HIS A 6 26.53 -29.25 33.85
C HIS A 6 25.15 -29.49 33.19
N ALA A 7 24.18 -28.61 33.50
CA ALA A 7 23.65 -27.64 32.52
C ALA A 7 22.61 -26.68 33.13
N THR A 8 22.94 -25.40 33.08
CA THR A 8 22.05 -24.23 33.15
C THR A 8 21.09 -24.23 31.96
N THR A 9 19.79 -23.96 32.13
CA THR A 9 18.92 -23.44 31.06
C THR A 9 17.80 -22.58 31.63
N THR A 10 18.13 -21.30 31.76
CA THR A 10 17.41 -20.11 31.25
C THR A 10 15.90 -20.20 31.04
N GLU A 11 15.20 -19.35 31.80
CA GLU A 11 13.85 -18.85 31.57
C GLU A 11 13.62 -18.43 30.11
N LYS A 12 12.51 -18.85 29.52
CA LYS A 12 11.97 -18.21 28.32
C LYS A 12 10.58 -17.67 28.64
N ARG A 13 10.54 -16.37 28.98
CA ARG A 13 9.32 -15.55 28.97
C ARG A 13 8.66 -15.67 27.61
N ALA A 14 7.46 -16.23 27.57
CA ALA A 14 6.57 -16.10 26.43
C ALA A 14 5.98 -14.67 26.47
N SER A 15 6.38 -13.85 25.51
CA SER A 15 5.69 -12.58 25.22
C SER A 15 4.37 -12.89 24.51
N PRO A 16 3.28 -12.17 24.80
CA PRO A 16 1.98 -12.48 24.24
C PRO A 16 1.91 -12.00 22.79
N GLU A 17 1.58 -12.92 21.88
CA GLU A 17 1.18 -12.62 20.52
C GLU A 17 -0.08 -11.75 20.56
N SER A 18 0.05 -10.48 20.16
CA SER A 18 -1.09 -9.58 20.00
C SER A 18 -1.96 -10.07 18.84
N LYS A 19 -3.06 -10.75 19.17
CA LYS A 19 -4.19 -11.00 18.27
C LYS A 19 -4.64 -9.66 17.69
N LEU A 20 -4.36 -9.43 16.41
CA LEU A 20 -4.93 -8.32 15.66
C LEU A 20 -6.43 -8.61 15.51
N GLU A 21 -7.25 -7.82 16.20
CA GLU A 21 -8.68 -8.04 16.37
C GLU A 21 -9.50 -7.79 15.10
N SER A 22 -10.52 -8.64 14.92
CA SER A 22 -11.78 -8.50 14.17
C SER A 22 -11.77 -8.02 12.70
N ASN A 23 -12.33 -8.86 11.81
CA ASN A 23 -12.37 -8.71 10.36
C ASN A 23 -13.65 -7.98 9.85
N SER A 24 -14.14 -6.99 10.57
CA SER A 24 -15.31 -6.20 10.17
C SER A 24 -14.88 -4.91 9.48
N PRO A 25 -15.52 -4.51 8.36
CA PRO A 25 -15.23 -3.22 7.74
C PRO A 25 -15.64 -2.11 8.72
N SER A 26 -14.65 -1.37 9.21
CA SER A 26 -14.86 -0.17 9.98
C SER A 26 -15.20 0.97 9.01
N VAL A 27 -16.46 1.41 9.06
CA VAL A 27 -16.92 2.60 8.34
C VAL A 27 -16.50 3.80 9.19
N PHE A 28 -15.37 4.42 8.82
CA PHE A 28 -14.97 5.68 9.43
C PHE A 28 -15.53 6.83 8.60
N ALA A 29 -16.34 7.69 9.21
CA ALA A 29 -16.45 9.06 8.71
C ALA A 29 -15.06 9.69 8.83
N ALA A 30 -14.53 10.24 7.74
CA ALA A 30 -13.17 10.79 7.71
C ALA A 30 -13.07 11.95 8.71
N ALA A 31 -12.53 11.67 9.89
CA ALA A 31 -12.30 12.68 10.93
C ALA A 31 -11.20 13.68 10.53
N GLU A 32 -10.37 13.32 9.53
CA GLU A 32 -9.35 14.17 8.93
C GLU A 32 -9.55 14.31 7.41
N PRO A 33 -9.28 15.50 6.83
CA PRO A 33 -9.28 15.68 5.37
C PRO A 33 -8.27 14.75 4.71
N LEU A 34 -8.66 14.15 3.59
CA LEU A 34 -7.78 13.25 2.85
C LEU A 34 -6.78 14.05 2.02
N ARG A 35 -5.51 13.77 2.26
CA ARG A 35 -4.41 14.30 1.45
C ARG A 35 -3.90 13.17 0.58
N VAL A 36 -4.31 13.20 -0.69
CA VAL A 36 -4.05 12.11 -1.63
C VAL A 36 -2.74 12.33 -2.37
N GLY A 37 -1.91 11.29 -2.43
CA GLY A 37 -0.76 11.19 -3.32
C GLY A 37 -0.95 10.06 -4.33
N VAL A 38 -0.66 10.28 -5.61
CA VAL A 38 -0.92 9.29 -6.67
C VAL A 38 0.38 8.75 -7.28
N LEU A 39 0.62 7.45 -7.14
CA LEU A 39 1.68 6.74 -7.83
C LEU A 39 1.13 6.12 -9.11
N ASN A 40 1.75 6.43 -10.24
CA ASN A 40 1.39 5.88 -11.55
C ASN A 40 2.53 5.04 -12.08
N ASN A 41 2.28 3.78 -12.42
CA ASN A 41 3.27 2.97 -13.14
C ASN A 41 2.85 2.81 -14.61
N PRO A 42 3.39 3.60 -15.56
CA PRO A 42 3.06 3.49 -16.99
C PRO A 42 3.29 2.09 -17.59
N ARG A 43 4.20 1.30 -17.00
CA ARG A 43 4.56 -0.04 -17.50
C ARG A 43 3.64 -1.15 -16.99
N SER A 44 2.76 -0.87 -16.03
CA SER A 44 1.74 -1.83 -15.56
C SER A 44 0.78 -2.19 -16.70
N GLY A 45 0.33 -3.46 -16.76
CA GLY A 45 -0.35 -4.03 -17.93
C GLY A 45 -1.47 -3.15 -18.54
N GLY A 46 -2.44 -2.73 -17.74
CA GLY A 46 -3.54 -1.85 -18.17
C GLY A 46 -3.12 -0.39 -18.41
N ASN A 47 -1.98 0.04 -17.88
CA ASN A 47 -1.41 1.37 -18.08
C ASN A 47 -0.60 1.49 -19.38
N ARG A 48 -0.16 0.36 -19.98
CA ARG A 48 0.57 0.36 -21.26
C ARG A 48 -0.23 0.94 -22.42
N ARG A 49 -1.57 0.94 -22.32
CA ARG A 49 -2.48 1.58 -23.29
C ARG A 49 -2.53 3.11 -23.14
N GLY A 50 -1.82 3.66 -22.17
CA GLY A 50 -1.76 5.07 -21.87
C GLY A 50 -2.37 5.44 -20.51
N LEU A 51 -2.02 6.66 -20.11
CA LEU A 51 -2.47 7.33 -18.88
C LEU A 51 -3.28 8.60 -19.18
N GLY A 52 -3.69 8.85 -20.44
CA GLY A 52 -4.35 10.10 -20.86
C GLY A 52 -5.51 10.50 -19.96
N ALA A 53 -6.52 9.65 -19.83
CA ALA A 53 -7.68 9.90 -18.97
C ALA A 53 -7.32 10.10 -17.48
N VAL A 54 -6.28 9.41 -16.98
CA VAL A 54 -5.80 9.60 -15.60
C VAL A 54 -5.12 10.96 -15.44
N ARG A 55 -4.31 11.38 -16.42
CA ARG A 55 -3.65 12.70 -16.44
C ARG A 55 -4.67 13.82 -16.57
N GLU A 56 -5.73 13.65 -17.36
CA GLU A 56 -6.84 14.60 -17.47
C GLU A 56 -7.57 14.78 -16.14
N VAL A 57 -7.79 13.69 -15.40
CA VAL A 57 -8.33 13.78 -14.04
C VAL A 57 -7.37 14.56 -13.14
N LEU A 58 -6.08 14.22 -13.12
CA LEU A 58 -5.09 14.90 -12.27
C LEU A 58 -4.93 16.40 -12.61
N ALA A 59 -5.06 16.78 -13.88
CA ALA A 59 -5.00 18.17 -14.31
C ALA A 59 -6.14 19.02 -13.72
N ALA A 60 -7.28 18.41 -13.39
CA ALA A 60 -8.39 19.08 -12.70
C ALA A 60 -8.16 19.23 -11.18
N TYR A 61 -7.13 18.59 -10.61
CA TYR A 61 -6.79 18.64 -9.18
C TYR A 61 -5.29 18.99 -8.99
N PRO A 62 -4.86 20.22 -9.33
CA PRO A 62 -3.45 20.61 -9.30
C PRO A 62 -2.79 20.55 -7.91
N GLN A 63 -3.59 20.55 -6.84
CA GLN A 63 -3.13 20.36 -5.46
C GLN A 63 -2.68 18.92 -5.16
N VAL A 64 -3.10 17.94 -5.95
CA VAL A 64 -2.81 16.52 -5.73
C VAL A 64 -1.40 16.21 -6.22
N SER A 65 -0.54 15.75 -5.31
CA SER A 65 0.80 15.30 -5.70
C SER A 65 0.73 13.96 -6.43
N HIS A 66 1.37 13.86 -7.58
CA HIS A 66 1.48 12.60 -8.32
C HIS A 66 2.88 12.36 -8.87
N ARG A 67 3.30 11.10 -8.92
CA ARG A 67 4.60 10.68 -9.45
C ARG A 67 4.42 9.48 -10.38
N GLU A 68 5.19 9.45 -11.46
CA GLU A 68 5.36 8.24 -12.26
C GLU A 68 6.50 7.41 -11.67
N VAL A 69 6.28 6.10 -11.49
CA VAL A 69 7.22 5.17 -10.85
C VAL A 69 7.46 3.97 -11.75
N LEU A 70 8.73 3.71 -12.07
CA LEU A 70 9.15 2.63 -12.96
C LEU A 70 10.02 1.59 -12.22
N THR A 71 10.64 2.00 -11.12
CA THR A 71 11.55 1.20 -10.31
C THR A 71 11.16 1.26 -8.82
N PRO A 72 11.63 0.31 -7.99
CA PRO A 72 11.46 0.40 -6.54
C PRO A 72 12.07 1.67 -5.93
N ALA A 73 13.17 2.18 -6.49
CA ALA A 73 13.78 3.43 -6.05
C ALA A 73 12.88 4.66 -6.32
N ASP A 74 12.18 4.68 -7.46
CA ASP A 74 11.19 5.73 -7.76
C ASP A 74 10.05 5.70 -6.75
N VAL A 75 9.59 4.51 -6.37
CA VAL A 75 8.57 4.32 -5.34
C VAL A 75 9.05 4.86 -3.98
N ALA A 76 10.25 4.49 -3.56
CA ALA A 76 10.84 4.99 -2.32
C ALA A 76 10.94 6.51 -2.29
N SER A 77 11.50 7.11 -3.35
CA SER A 77 11.63 8.56 -3.48
C SER A 77 10.26 9.26 -3.45
N ALA A 78 9.29 8.75 -4.20
CA ALA A 78 7.95 9.32 -4.25
C ALA A 78 7.21 9.23 -2.90
N LEU A 79 7.38 8.13 -2.15
CA LEU A 79 6.76 7.98 -0.83
C LEU A 79 7.39 8.90 0.23
N VAL A 80 8.70 9.13 0.18
CA VAL A 80 9.36 10.15 1.03
C VAL A 80 8.85 11.54 0.71
N ASP A 81 8.72 11.88 -0.58
CA ASP A 81 8.14 13.16 -1.00
C ASP A 81 6.69 13.33 -0.54
N PHE A 82 5.90 12.25 -0.59
CA PHE A 82 4.51 12.25 -0.15
C PHE A 82 4.40 12.43 1.36
N ALA A 83 5.24 11.75 2.15
CA ALA A 83 5.28 11.93 3.60
C ALA A 83 5.62 13.37 4.01
N ARG A 84 6.59 14.01 3.33
CA ARG A 84 6.93 15.42 3.54
C ARG A 84 5.79 16.40 3.21
N LYS A 85 4.85 15.97 2.38
CA LYS A 85 3.64 16.73 2.02
C LYS A 85 2.41 16.29 2.83
N GLU A 86 2.64 15.54 3.90
CA GLU A 86 1.61 15.06 4.81
C GLU A 86 0.51 14.24 4.13
N VAL A 87 0.83 13.57 3.01
CA VAL A 87 -0.10 12.64 2.35
C VAL A 87 -0.50 11.55 3.36
N ASN A 88 -1.80 11.35 3.54
CA ASN A 88 -2.34 10.30 4.41
C ASN A 88 -3.03 9.18 3.61
N THR A 89 -3.19 9.36 2.29
CA THR A 89 -3.77 8.35 1.39
C THR A 89 -2.94 8.23 0.12
N VAL A 90 -2.35 7.06 -0.12
CA VAL A 90 -1.58 6.77 -1.34
C VAL A 90 -2.43 5.98 -2.31
N ALA A 91 -2.77 6.60 -3.44
CA ALA A 91 -3.41 5.95 -4.56
C ALA A 91 -2.37 5.28 -5.48
N VAL A 92 -2.49 3.99 -5.72
CA VAL A 92 -1.58 3.21 -6.57
C VAL A 92 -2.28 2.81 -7.85
N ASN A 93 -1.87 3.44 -8.95
CA ASN A 93 -2.26 3.07 -10.31
C ASN A 93 -1.21 2.12 -10.91
N GLY A 94 -1.38 0.82 -10.65
CA GLY A 94 -0.46 -0.23 -11.11
C GLY A 94 -1.00 -1.64 -10.89
N GLY A 95 -0.25 -2.65 -11.33
CA GLY A 95 -0.54 -4.06 -11.07
C GLY A 95 0.09 -4.57 -9.76
N ASP A 96 0.00 -5.89 -9.53
CA ASP A 96 0.45 -6.54 -8.29
C ASP A 96 1.91 -6.24 -7.95
N GLY A 97 2.82 -6.27 -8.93
CA GLY A 97 4.23 -5.94 -8.70
C GLY A 97 4.47 -4.50 -8.25
N THR A 98 3.65 -3.54 -8.70
CA THR A 98 3.72 -2.15 -8.23
C THR A 98 3.20 -2.05 -6.80
N ILE A 99 2.09 -2.74 -6.49
CA ILE A 99 1.51 -2.76 -5.15
C ILE A 99 2.47 -3.41 -4.15
N GLN A 100 3.10 -4.53 -4.54
CA GLN A 100 4.15 -5.19 -3.76
C GLN A 100 5.34 -4.26 -3.51
N ALA A 101 5.83 -3.53 -4.52
CA ALA A 101 6.92 -2.57 -4.34
C ALA A 101 6.55 -1.45 -3.35
N VAL A 102 5.33 -0.92 -3.44
CA VAL A 102 4.81 0.09 -2.50
C VAL A 102 4.73 -0.47 -1.08
N LEU A 103 4.09 -1.63 -0.88
CA LEU A 103 3.98 -2.28 0.42
C LEU A 103 5.36 -2.59 1.01
N THR A 104 6.29 -3.08 0.20
CA THR A 104 7.64 -3.40 0.63
C THR A 104 8.36 -2.16 1.17
N VAL A 105 8.29 -1.03 0.45
CA VAL A 105 8.87 0.23 0.91
C VAL A 105 8.19 0.73 2.18
N LEU A 106 6.85 0.72 2.24
CA LEU A 106 6.11 1.20 3.40
C LEU A 106 6.45 0.39 4.66
N CYS A 107 6.58 -0.93 4.54
CA CYS A 107 6.86 -1.80 5.68
C CYS A 107 8.34 -1.78 6.10
N ASN A 108 9.28 -1.70 5.15
CA ASN A 108 10.72 -1.71 5.48
C ASN A 108 11.27 -0.34 5.89
N HIS A 109 10.79 0.73 5.26
CA HIS A 109 11.39 2.06 5.42
C HIS A 109 10.50 3.03 6.18
N GLN A 110 9.22 2.70 6.38
CA GLN A 110 8.25 3.48 7.16
C GLN A 110 8.38 5.01 6.93
N PRO A 111 8.27 5.49 5.67
CA PRO A 111 8.55 6.89 5.35
C PRO A 111 7.53 7.87 5.96
N PHE A 112 6.38 7.38 6.44
CA PHE A 112 5.33 8.16 7.06
C PHE A 112 5.32 7.91 8.57
N GLU A 113 4.99 8.94 9.35
CA GLU A 113 4.79 8.82 10.80
C GLU A 113 3.63 7.87 11.15
N THR A 114 2.53 7.98 10.40
CA THR A 114 1.39 7.05 10.45
C THR A 114 1.29 6.30 9.12
N PHE A 115 1.01 4.99 9.17
CA PHE A 115 0.85 4.20 7.95
C PHE A 115 -0.29 4.77 7.09
N PRO A 116 -0.04 5.15 5.82
CA PRO A 116 -1.05 5.80 5.01
C PRO A 116 -2.12 4.81 4.56
N HIS A 117 -3.35 5.29 4.34
CA HIS A 117 -4.36 4.50 3.64
C HIS A 117 -3.89 4.19 2.21
N LEU A 118 -4.22 3.00 1.72
CA LEU A 118 -3.90 2.59 0.35
C LEU A 118 -5.18 2.49 -0.47
N ALA A 119 -5.18 3.16 -1.63
CA ALA A 119 -6.25 3.07 -2.62
C ALA A 119 -5.71 2.46 -3.91
N VAL A 120 -6.22 1.30 -4.34
CA VAL A 120 -5.73 0.63 -5.54
C VAL A 120 -6.61 0.96 -6.74
N LEU A 121 -6.02 1.57 -7.77
CA LEU A 121 -6.69 1.82 -9.06
C LEU A 121 -6.44 0.63 -9.99
N ARG A 122 -7.52 0.00 -10.47
CA ARG A 122 -7.47 -1.24 -11.24
C ARG A 122 -6.79 -1.04 -12.61
N ALA A 123 -5.49 -1.27 -12.69
CA ALA A 123 -4.69 -1.16 -13.92
C ALA A 123 -4.64 -2.45 -14.75
N GLY A 124 -5.78 -3.11 -14.95
CA GLY A 124 -5.91 -4.37 -15.72
C GLY A 124 -6.95 -5.31 -15.14
N THR A 125 -7.21 -6.42 -15.82
CA THR A 125 -8.19 -7.44 -15.41
C THR A 125 -7.60 -8.60 -14.61
N THR A 126 -6.28 -8.81 -14.68
CA THR A 126 -5.60 -9.97 -14.10
C THR A 126 -4.94 -9.72 -12.75
N SER A 127 -4.97 -8.49 -12.22
CA SER A 127 -4.39 -8.21 -10.89
C SER A 127 -5.29 -8.77 -9.81
N MET A 128 -4.80 -9.78 -9.09
CA MET A 128 -5.52 -10.41 -7.98
C MET A 128 -5.75 -9.41 -6.85
N THR A 129 -4.75 -8.57 -6.56
CA THR A 129 -4.85 -7.53 -5.53
C THR A 129 -5.89 -6.48 -5.90
N ALA A 130 -5.88 -5.99 -7.14
CA ALA A 130 -6.90 -5.06 -7.59
C ALA A 130 -8.29 -5.72 -7.65
N GLY A 131 -8.35 -7.04 -7.81
CA GLY A 131 -9.54 -7.88 -7.62
C GLY A 131 -10.17 -7.76 -6.24
N ASP A 132 -9.37 -7.91 -5.19
CA ASP A 132 -9.80 -7.94 -3.79
C ASP A 132 -10.01 -6.53 -3.19
N VAL A 133 -9.06 -5.61 -3.38
CA VAL A 133 -9.08 -4.26 -2.75
C VAL A 133 -9.20 -3.10 -3.72
N GLY A 134 -9.26 -3.36 -5.02
CA GLY A 134 -9.30 -2.30 -6.02
C GLY A 134 -10.61 -1.51 -6.01
N LEU A 135 -10.50 -0.20 -6.19
CA LEU A 135 -11.66 0.67 -6.33
C LEU A 135 -12.48 0.26 -7.57
N LYS A 136 -13.81 0.27 -7.42
CA LYS A 136 -14.75 -0.09 -8.49
C LYS A 136 -14.76 0.96 -9.60
N GLY A 137 -14.95 0.50 -10.84
CA GLY A 137 -15.02 1.31 -12.06
C GLY A 137 -13.69 1.32 -12.83
N SER A 138 -13.63 2.15 -13.88
CA SER A 138 -12.37 2.41 -14.57
C SER A 138 -11.40 3.21 -13.68
N ARG A 139 -10.11 3.25 -14.04
CA ARG A 139 -9.07 3.93 -13.25
C ARG A 139 -9.38 5.40 -13.05
N GLU A 140 -9.80 6.07 -14.12
CA GLU A 140 -10.13 7.49 -14.13
C GLU A 140 -11.43 7.79 -13.36
N GLN A 141 -12.43 6.91 -13.44
CA GLN A 141 -13.66 7.05 -12.64
C GLN A 141 -13.37 6.87 -11.15
N ALA A 142 -12.59 5.84 -10.80
CA ALA A 142 -12.19 5.56 -9.43
C ALA A 142 -11.32 6.68 -8.85
N LEU A 143 -10.36 7.20 -9.62
CA LEU A 143 -9.54 8.32 -9.22
C LEU A 143 -10.38 9.59 -9.03
N ARG A 144 -11.25 9.93 -9.98
CA ARG A 144 -12.13 11.11 -9.87
C ARG A 144 -12.98 11.04 -8.60
N ARG A 145 -13.58 9.88 -8.30
CA ARG A 145 -14.35 9.68 -7.07
C ARG A 145 -13.50 9.88 -5.81
N LEU A 146 -12.28 9.31 -5.78
CA LEU A 146 -11.36 9.47 -4.65
C LEU A 146 -11.00 10.95 -4.44
N LEU A 147 -10.71 11.69 -5.52
CA LEU A 147 -10.31 13.10 -5.43
C LEU A 147 -11.49 14.02 -5.10
N SER A 148 -12.68 13.78 -5.66
CA SER A 148 -13.91 14.49 -5.25
C SER A 148 -14.20 14.31 -3.76
N TRP A 149 -13.97 13.11 -3.23
CA TRP A 149 -14.14 12.86 -1.80
C TRP A 149 -13.10 13.60 -0.94
N ALA A 150 -11.84 13.63 -1.39
CA ALA A 150 -10.79 14.39 -0.73
C ALA A 150 -11.05 15.90 -0.70
N ASP A 151 -11.72 16.44 -1.72
CA ASP A 151 -12.01 17.87 -1.88
C ASP A 151 -13.29 18.30 -1.14
N GLY A 152 -14.36 17.51 -1.23
CA GLY A 152 -15.69 17.89 -0.72
C GLY A 152 -16.12 17.16 0.57
N GLY A 153 -15.41 16.11 1.00
CA GLY A 153 -15.79 15.30 2.17
C GLY A 153 -17.10 14.50 2.01
N GLU A 154 -17.78 14.60 0.87
CA GLU A 154 -19.05 13.93 0.61
C GLU A 154 -18.81 12.52 0.07
N GLY A 155 -19.38 11.52 0.75
CA GLY A 155 -19.34 10.11 0.35
C GLY A 155 -19.09 9.17 1.53
N GLU A 156 -19.55 7.93 1.42
CA GLU A 156 -19.23 6.87 2.36
C GLU A 156 -18.01 6.08 1.88
N VAL A 157 -17.01 5.91 2.75
CA VAL A 157 -15.86 5.06 2.49
C VAL A 157 -15.78 3.96 3.53
N ALA A 158 -15.77 2.74 3.03
CA ALA A 158 -15.42 1.57 3.82
C ALA A 158 -13.91 1.37 3.73
N ILE A 159 -13.23 1.40 4.88
CA ILE A 159 -11.84 0.98 4.97
C ILE A 159 -11.84 -0.54 5.07
N LEU A 160 -11.13 -1.19 4.15
CA LEU A 160 -10.93 -2.62 4.16
C LEU A 160 -9.57 -2.92 4.81
N HIS A 161 -9.58 -3.70 5.88
CA HIS A 161 -8.36 -4.29 6.41
C HIS A 161 -8.06 -5.59 5.67
N ARG A 162 -6.82 -5.72 5.22
CA ARG A 162 -6.30 -6.93 4.59
C ARG A 162 -4.91 -7.26 5.13
N PRO A 163 -4.65 -8.54 5.48
CA PRO A 163 -3.32 -8.98 5.85
C PRO A 163 -2.32 -8.75 4.71
N VAL A 164 -1.09 -8.38 5.08
CA VAL A 164 0.06 -8.30 4.17
C VAL A 164 1.00 -9.44 4.51
N LEU A 165 1.37 -10.23 3.50
CA LEU A 165 2.35 -11.31 3.63
C LEU A 165 3.76 -10.72 3.65
N ARG A 166 4.57 -11.16 4.62
CA ARG A 166 6.01 -10.90 4.68
C ARG A 166 6.76 -12.15 4.22
N VAL A 167 7.56 -12.02 3.17
CA VAL A 167 8.35 -13.11 2.60
C VAL A 167 9.83 -12.76 2.74
N GLN A 168 10.59 -13.66 3.36
CA GLN A 168 12.03 -13.54 3.49
C GLN A 168 12.65 -14.90 3.18
N VAL A 169 13.45 -14.95 2.11
CA VAL A 169 14.13 -16.18 1.68
C VAL A 169 15.52 -16.25 2.30
N ASP A 170 16.25 -15.14 2.26
CA ASP A 170 17.58 -14.97 2.85
C ASP A 170 17.47 -14.03 4.06
N PRO A 171 17.89 -14.45 5.27
CA PRO A 171 17.92 -13.60 6.46
C PRO A 171 18.76 -12.31 6.30
N HIS A 172 19.71 -12.29 5.36
CA HIS A 172 20.57 -11.14 5.08
C HIS A 172 19.99 -10.15 4.06
N GLN A 173 18.84 -10.46 3.46
CA GLN A 173 18.14 -9.58 2.54
C GLN A 173 16.88 -9.01 3.18
N ASP A 174 16.52 -7.81 2.74
CA ASP A 174 15.30 -7.16 3.18
C ASP A 174 14.07 -8.01 2.78
N PRO A 175 13.11 -8.18 3.69
CA PRO A 175 11.88 -8.91 3.39
C PRO A 175 11.05 -8.18 2.34
N ILE A 176 10.32 -8.95 1.55
CA ILE A 176 9.37 -8.47 0.56
C ILE A 176 7.95 -8.57 1.13
N TYR A 177 7.12 -7.56 0.86
CA TYR A 177 5.74 -7.49 1.34
C TYR A 177 4.75 -7.43 0.19
N GLY A 178 3.68 -8.22 0.27
CA GLY A 178 2.64 -8.27 -0.75
C GLY A 178 1.36 -8.91 -0.24
N MET A 179 0.28 -8.84 -1.03
CA MET A 179 -1.00 -9.47 -0.67
C MET A 179 -1.16 -10.87 -1.28
N PHE A 180 -0.44 -11.14 -2.36
CA PHE A 180 -0.39 -12.43 -3.04
C PHE A 180 1.06 -12.70 -3.46
N LEU A 181 1.47 -13.97 -3.45
CA LEU A 181 2.75 -14.41 -3.97
C LEU A 181 2.50 -15.40 -5.11
N GLY A 182 3.01 -15.09 -6.30
CA GLY A 182 3.10 -16.07 -7.37
C GLY A 182 4.38 -16.88 -7.20
N ALA A 183 4.28 -18.21 -7.08
CA ALA A 183 5.41 -19.09 -7.28
C ALA A 183 5.58 -19.25 -8.80
N ALA A 184 6.72 -18.80 -9.34
CA ALA A 184 7.14 -19.07 -10.71
C ALA A 184 8.20 -20.17 -10.69
#